data_AF-A0A804I1C6-F1
#
_entry.id   AF-A0A804I1C6-F1
#
_cell.length_a   1.000
_cell.length_b   1.000
_cell.length_c   1.000
_cell.angle_alpha   90.00
_cell.angle_beta   90.00
_cell.angle_gamma   90.00
#
_symmetry.space_group_name_H-M   'P 1'
#
loop_
_entity.id
_entity.type
_entity.pdbx_description
1 polymer ?
#
loop_
_entity_poly.entity_id
_entity_poly.type
_entity_poly.pdbx_seq_one_letter_code
_entity_poly.pdbx_strand_id
1 'polypeptide(L)'
;MAHSGAAEVFTEEQEALVLKSWNVMKKDSANLGLKLFLRIFEIAPSATRLFSFLRDSDVPLDKNPKLKRHAMSVFVMTCESAVQLRKAGKVTVKETTLKRLGASHFKYGVVNEHFEVTRFALLDTIKEAVPDMWCPEMKAAWGEAYNKLVAAIKEEMKPIPSP
;
A
#
# COMPACT_ATOMS: atom_id res chain seq x y z
N MET A 1 -34.47 -9.72 5.60
CA MET A 1 -33.51 -10.50 6.39
C MET A 1 -32.18 -9.79 6.30
N ALA A 2 -31.68 -9.23 7.40
CA ALA A 2 -30.39 -8.57 7.43
C ALA A 2 -29.31 -9.66 7.50
N HIS A 3 -28.52 -9.82 6.45
CA HIS A 3 -27.27 -10.56 6.55
C HIS A 3 -26.32 -9.70 7.38
N SER A 4 -26.17 -10.06 8.66
CA SER A 4 -25.03 -9.68 9.47
C SER A 4 -23.78 -10.25 8.79
N GLY A 5 -23.11 -9.42 7.98
CA GLY A 5 -21.80 -9.76 7.43
C GLY A 5 -20.83 -9.87 8.59
N ALA A 6 -20.54 -11.09 9.05
CA ALA A 6 -19.36 -11.33 9.85
C ALA A 6 -18.18 -10.76 9.07
N ALA A 7 -17.39 -9.87 9.68
CA ALA A 7 -16.13 -9.49 9.08
C ALA A 7 -15.33 -10.78 8.90
N GLU A 8 -15.11 -11.20 7.65
CA GLU A 8 -14.32 -12.40 7.36
C GLU A 8 -12.95 -12.22 8.01
N VAL A 9 -12.58 -13.20 8.83
CA VAL A 9 -11.32 -13.19 9.57
C VAL A 9 -10.21 -13.50 8.58
N PHE A 10 -9.17 -12.67 8.55
CA PHE A 10 -8.01 -12.89 7.69
C PHE A 10 -7.33 -14.23 8.04
N THR A 11 -7.28 -15.16 7.07
CA THR A 11 -6.90 -16.55 7.29
C THR A 11 -5.39 -16.78 7.26
N GLU A 12 -4.96 -17.96 7.70
CA GLU A 12 -3.55 -18.39 7.62
C GLU A 12 -3.09 -18.56 6.18
N GLU A 13 -3.97 -19.03 5.30
CA GLU A 13 -3.71 -19.17 3.87
C GLU A 13 -3.53 -17.80 3.21
N GLN A 14 -4.38 -16.82 3.55
CA GLN A 14 -4.24 -15.44 3.06
C GLN A 14 -2.91 -14.82 3.51
N GLU A 15 -2.53 -14.99 4.79
CA GLU A 15 -1.22 -14.55 5.29
C GLU A 15 -0.09 -15.23 4.53
N ALA A 16 -0.15 -16.55 4.37
CA ALA A 16 0.88 -17.32 3.68
C ALA A 16 1.06 -16.88 2.21
N LEU A 17 -0.03 -16.57 1.50
CA LEU A 17 0.03 -16.05 0.13
C LEU A 17 0.78 -14.72 0.07
N VAL A 18 0.47 -13.78 0.97
CA VAL A 18 1.15 -12.48 1.04
C VAL A 18 2.63 -12.64 1.40
N LEU A 19 2.94 -13.41 2.46
CA LEU A 19 4.31 -13.58 2.94
C LEU A 19 5.20 -14.31 1.93
N LYS A 20 4.70 -15.41 1.34
CA LYS A 20 5.48 -16.21 0.37
C LYS A 20 5.76 -15.41 -0.89
N SER A 21 4.74 -14.74 -1.45
CA SER A 21 4.93 -13.90 -2.65
C SER A 21 5.85 -12.71 -2.36
N TRP A 22 5.70 -12.04 -1.21
CA TRP A 22 6.63 -10.97 -0.82
C TRP A 22 8.07 -11.46 -0.67
N ASN A 23 8.28 -12.66 -0.11
CA ASN A 23 9.62 -13.25 0.02
C ASN A 23 10.31 -13.54 -1.32
N VAL A 24 9.54 -13.84 -2.37
CA VAL A 24 10.07 -13.94 -3.74
C VAL A 24 10.37 -12.55 -4.29
N MET A 25 9.39 -11.64 -4.23
CA MET A 25 9.45 -10.29 -4.78
C MET A 25 10.57 -9.43 -4.17
N LYS A 26 10.80 -9.52 -2.86
CA LYS A 26 11.73 -8.62 -2.15
C LYS A 26 13.18 -8.69 -2.67
N LYS A 27 13.55 -9.76 -3.37
CA LYS A 27 14.86 -9.94 -4.03
C LYS A 27 15.10 -8.89 -5.12
N ASP A 28 14.04 -8.41 -5.77
CA ASP A 28 14.07 -7.37 -6.81
C ASP A 28 13.28 -6.10 -6.39
N SER A 29 13.27 -5.85 -5.08
CA SER A 29 12.44 -4.82 -4.45
C SER A 29 12.65 -3.42 -5.03
N ALA A 30 13.89 -3.04 -5.39
CA ALA A 30 14.18 -1.74 -5.97
C ALA A 30 13.45 -1.51 -7.31
N ASN A 31 13.43 -2.51 -8.19
CA ASN A 31 12.75 -2.43 -9.49
C ASN A 31 11.24 -2.53 -9.34
N LEU A 32 10.75 -3.36 -8.42
CA LEU A 32 9.31 -3.45 -8.12
C LEU A 32 8.74 -2.13 -7.59
N GLY A 33 9.48 -1.44 -6.72
CA GLY A 33 9.07 -0.14 -6.23
C GLY A 33 8.95 0.90 -7.34
N LEU A 34 9.88 0.87 -8.30
CA LEU A 34 9.82 1.73 -9.47
C LEU A 34 8.62 1.38 -10.36
N LYS A 35 8.43 0.10 -10.69
CA LYS A 35 7.30 -0.37 -11.52
C LYS A 35 5.96 0.05 -10.94
N LEU A 36 5.78 -0.07 -9.62
CA LEU A 36 4.58 0.38 -8.91
C LEU A 36 4.29 1.86 -9.20
N PHE A 37 5.27 2.75 -9.03
CA PHE A 37 5.04 4.18 -9.24
C PHE A 37 4.90 4.58 -10.69
N LEU A 38 5.64 3.94 -11.60
CA LEU A 38 5.44 4.15 -13.04
C LEU A 38 4.00 3.81 -13.41
N ARG A 39 3.46 2.69 -12.90
CA ARG A 39 2.08 2.30 -13.15
C ARG A 39 1.07 3.27 -12.53
N ILE A 40 1.31 3.76 -11.32
CA ILE A 40 0.46 4.79 -10.70
C ILE A 40 0.41 6.04 -11.57
N PHE A 41 1.55 6.51 -12.07
CA PHE A 41 1.61 7.72 -12.90
C PHE A 41 1.13 7.52 -14.33
N GLU A 42 1.17 6.29 -14.86
CA GLU A 42 0.53 5.94 -16.12
C GLU A 42 -1.00 6.03 -15.99
N ILE A 43 -1.57 5.51 -14.90
CA ILE A 43 -3.02 5.54 -14.65
C ILE A 43 -3.51 6.94 -14.27
N ALA A 44 -2.74 7.64 -13.43
CA ALA A 44 -3.08 8.97 -12.91
C ALA A 44 -1.86 9.90 -12.98
N PRO A 45 -1.55 10.47 -14.17
CA PRO A 45 -0.39 11.36 -14.35
C PRO A 45 -0.40 12.56 -13.41
N SER A 46 -1.59 13.06 -13.04
CA SER A 46 -1.77 14.15 -12.09
C SER A 46 -1.23 13.86 -10.69
N ALA A 47 -1.14 12.59 -10.28
CA ALA A 47 -0.66 12.18 -8.96
C ALA A 47 0.81 12.54 -8.74
N THR A 48 1.60 12.72 -9.81
CA THR A 48 2.99 13.19 -9.73
C THR A 48 3.12 14.52 -8.96
N ARG A 49 2.11 15.40 -9.07
CA ARG A 49 2.09 16.71 -8.42
C ARG A 49 1.93 16.66 -6.89
N LEU A 50 1.47 15.53 -6.36
CA LEU A 50 1.34 15.31 -4.90
C LEU A 50 2.71 15.09 -4.25
N PHE A 51 3.69 14.63 -5.03
CA PHE A 51 5.05 14.37 -4.57
C PHE A 51 5.89 15.63 -4.76
N SER A 52 6.03 16.43 -3.70
CA SER A 52 6.85 17.66 -3.72
C SER A 52 8.27 17.43 -4.21
N PHE A 53 8.85 16.27 -3.88
CA PHE A 53 10.19 15.88 -4.31
C PHE A 53 10.30 15.43 -5.78
N LEU A 54 9.18 15.32 -6.50
CA LEU A 54 9.14 15.12 -7.95
C LEU A 54 8.88 16.44 -8.68
N ARG A 55 8.01 17.29 -8.14
CA ARG A 55 7.68 18.59 -8.73
C ARG A 55 8.92 19.49 -8.87
N ASP A 56 9.78 19.47 -7.85
CA ASP A 56 10.90 20.40 -7.72
C ASP A 56 12.24 19.69 -8.04
N SER A 57 12.24 18.64 -8.88
CA SER A 57 13.42 17.81 -9.13
C SER A 57 13.58 17.39 -10.59
N ASP A 58 14.81 17.54 -11.12
CA ASP A 58 15.22 17.01 -12.42
C ASP A 58 15.65 15.53 -12.35
N VAL A 59 15.58 14.91 -11.17
CA VAL A 59 15.99 13.51 -10.98
C VAL A 59 14.96 12.61 -11.65
N PRO A 60 15.37 11.77 -12.62
CA PRO A 60 14.48 10.79 -13.23
C PRO A 60 13.77 9.91 -12.19
N LEU A 61 12.53 9.52 -12.47
CA LEU A 61 11.69 8.77 -11.51
C LEU A 61 12.38 7.49 -11.01
N ASP A 62 13.09 6.79 -11.90
CA ASP A 62 13.87 5.58 -11.64
C ASP A 62 15.11 5.81 -10.76
N LYS A 63 15.54 7.07 -10.61
CA LYS A 63 16.68 7.47 -9.78
C LYS A 63 16.27 8.20 -8.51
N ASN A 64 14.98 8.51 -8.31
CA ASN A 64 14.53 9.28 -7.15
C ASN A 64 14.48 8.39 -5.87
N PRO A 65 15.37 8.63 -4.87
CA PRO A 65 15.47 7.75 -3.71
C PRO A 65 14.26 7.87 -2.77
N LYS A 66 13.56 9.00 -2.76
CA LYS A 66 12.35 9.20 -1.94
C LYS A 66 11.18 8.39 -2.50
N LEU A 67 11.06 8.33 -3.83
CA LEU A 67 10.06 7.51 -4.50
C LEU A 67 10.26 6.02 -4.21
N LYS A 68 11.49 5.52 -4.38
CA LYS A 68 11.86 4.13 -4.07
C LYS A 68 11.53 3.76 -2.62
N ARG A 69 11.88 4.63 -1.67
CA ARG A 69 11.58 4.40 -0.25
C ARG A 69 10.08 4.33 0.01
N HIS A 70 9.31 5.25 -0.55
CA HIS A 70 7.85 5.23 -0.40
C HIS A 70 7.27 3.94 -0.96
N ALA A 71 7.71 3.51 -2.15
CA ALA A 71 7.22 2.30 -2.79
C ALA A 71 7.45 1.07 -1.91
N MET A 72 8.65 0.97 -1.33
CA MET A 72 9.00 -0.10 -0.40
C MET A 72 8.15 -0.07 0.85
N SER A 73 7.87 1.11 1.41
CA SER A 73 6.96 1.23 2.54
C SER A 73 5.58 0.69 2.22
N VAL A 74 5.03 0.89 1.01
CA VAL A 74 3.72 0.34 0.62
C VAL A 74 3.73 -1.18 0.68
N PHE A 75 4.72 -1.85 0.05
CA PHE A 75 4.80 -3.32 0.07
C PHE A 75 5.00 -3.87 1.48
N VAL A 76 5.97 -3.32 2.22
CA VAL A 76 6.34 -3.81 3.56
C VAL A 76 5.18 -3.62 4.54
N MET A 77 4.58 -2.44 4.60
CA MET A 77 3.49 -2.19 5.55
C MET A 77 2.23 -2.97 5.19
N THR A 78 1.98 -3.25 3.90
CA THR A 78 0.87 -4.13 3.50
C THR A 78 1.14 -5.58 3.94
N CYS A 79 2.38 -6.06 3.77
CA CYS A 79 2.81 -7.37 4.23
C CYS A 79 2.70 -7.50 5.76
N GLU A 80 3.15 -6.50 6.51
CA GLU A 80 3.00 -6.44 7.98
C GLU A 80 1.54 -6.40 8.41
N SER A 81 0.69 -5.72 7.64
CA SER A 81 -0.75 -5.64 7.90
C SER A 81 -1.41 -7.02 7.75
N ALA A 82 -1.00 -7.85 6.79
CA ALA A 82 -1.49 -9.22 6.66
C ALA A 82 -1.19 -10.06 7.92
N VAL A 83 0.03 -9.97 8.44
CA VAL A 83 0.45 -10.64 9.70
C VAL A 83 -0.39 -10.15 10.89
N GLN A 84 -0.60 -8.84 10.99
CA GLN A 84 -1.37 -8.23 12.07
C GLN A 84 -2.86 -8.61 11.99
N LEU A 85 -3.44 -8.65 10.79
CA LEU A 85 -4.81 -9.08 10.58
C LEU A 85 -5.00 -10.54 11.00
N ARG A 86 -4.09 -11.44 10.62
CA ARG A 86 -4.16 -12.84 11.07
C ARG A 86 -4.05 -12.96 12.58
N LYS A 87 -3.07 -12.26 13.18
CA LYS A 87 -2.76 -12.39 14.61
C LYS A 87 -3.79 -11.70 15.53
N ALA A 88 -4.31 -10.55 15.13
CA ALA A 88 -5.06 -9.65 16.00
C ALA A 88 -6.41 -9.20 15.42
N GLY A 89 -6.77 -9.63 14.21
CA GLY A 89 -8.02 -9.23 13.53
C GLY A 89 -8.06 -7.78 13.06
N LYS A 90 -6.98 -7.01 13.25
CA LYS A 90 -6.87 -5.60 12.89
C LYS A 90 -5.42 -5.18 12.67
N VAL A 91 -5.24 -4.05 11.98
CA VAL A 91 -3.94 -3.38 11.87
C VAL A 91 -3.56 -2.77 13.22
N THR A 92 -2.34 -3.01 13.67
CA THR A 92 -1.81 -2.58 14.98
C THR A 92 -0.55 -1.72 14.84
N VAL A 93 -0.46 -0.93 13.78
CA VAL A 93 0.60 0.07 13.60
C VAL A 93 0.58 1.05 14.77
N LYS A 94 1.75 1.37 15.33
CA LYS A 94 1.88 2.30 16.47
C LYS A 94 1.13 3.61 16.17
N GLU A 95 0.34 4.09 17.13
CA GLU A 95 -0.50 5.28 16.99
C GLU A 95 0.30 6.51 16.52
N THR A 96 1.48 6.75 17.09
CA THR A 96 2.38 7.85 16.68
C THR A 96 2.79 7.76 15.21
N THR A 97 2.94 6.54 14.68
CA THR A 97 3.25 6.31 13.27
C THR A 97 2.02 6.54 12.39
N LEU A 98 0.84 6.04 12.78
CA LEU A 98 -0.41 6.29 12.04
C LEU A 98 -0.73 7.78 11.96
N LYS A 99 -0.63 8.51 13.08
CA LYS A 99 -0.79 9.98 13.12
C LYS A 99 0.13 10.69 12.12
N ARG A 100 1.42 10.32 12.10
CA ARG A 100 2.38 10.90 11.14
C ARG A 100 2.04 10.56 9.69
N LEU A 101 1.63 9.33 9.42
CA LEU A 101 1.26 8.88 8.08
C LEU A 101 -0.01 9.60 7.60
N GLY A 102 -1.07 9.59 8.39
CA GLY A 102 -2.33 10.24 8.10
C GLY A 102 -2.16 11.74 7.86
N ALA A 103 -1.47 12.44 8.76
CA ALA A 103 -1.15 13.86 8.60
C ALA A 103 -0.34 14.15 7.33
N SER A 104 0.61 13.29 6.97
CA SER A 104 1.40 13.46 5.74
C SER A 104 0.53 13.31 4.49
N HIS A 105 -0.28 12.26 4.42
CA HIS A 105 -1.19 12.04 3.29
C HIS A 105 -2.24 13.14 3.19
N PHE A 106 -2.77 13.61 4.32
CA PHE A 106 -3.69 14.76 4.39
C PHE A 106 -3.03 16.05 3.86
N LYS A 107 -1.83 16.38 4.37
CA LYS A 107 -1.07 17.57 3.96
C LYS A 107 -0.83 17.65 2.45
N TYR A 108 -0.57 16.52 1.81
CA TYR A 108 -0.31 16.45 0.37
C TYR A 108 -1.59 16.32 -0.48
N GLY A 109 -2.78 16.38 0.12
CA GLY A 109 -4.04 16.31 -0.62
C GLY A 109 -4.33 14.94 -1.22
N VAL A 110 -3.87 13.86 -0.57
CA VAL A 110 -4.22 12.51 -0.98
C VAL A 110 -5.71 12.26 -0.71
N VAL A 111 -6.43 11.72 -1.70
CA VAL A 111 -7.87 11.42 -1.63
C VAL A 111 -8.11 9.93 -1.91
N ASN A 112 -9.36 9.49 -1.83
CA ASN A 112 -9.74 8.08 -1.97
C ASN A 112 -9.26 7.48 -3.29
N GLU A 113 -9.42 8.22 -4.39
CA GLU A 113 -9.08 7.85 -5.75
C GLU A 113 -7.58 7.53 -5.88
N HIS A 114 -6.72 8.27 -5.17
CA HIS A 114 -5.28 8.00 -5.17
C HIS A 114 -4.94 6.65 -4.51
N PHE A 115 -5.63 6.28 -3.43
CA PHE A 115 -5.47 4.96 -2.81
C PHE A 115 -6.02 3.85 -3.69
N GLU A 116 -7.12 4.08 -4.41
CA GLU A 116 -7.69 3.09 -5.33
C GLU A 116 -6.78 2.82 -6.53
N VAL A 117 -6.21 3.87 -7.13
CA VAL A 117 -5.19 3.74 -8.19
C VAL A 117 -3.96 3.00 -7.66
N THR A 118 -3.50 3.33 -6.45
CA THR A 118 -2.37 2.65 -5.82
C THR A 118 -2.67 1.17 -5.58
N ARG A 119 -3.87 0.82 -5.11
CA ARG A 119 -4.30 -0.57 -4.93
C ARG A 119 -4.27 -1.33 -6.25
N PHE A 120 -4.83 -0.75 -7.30
CA PHE A 120 -4.83 -1.37 -8.62
C PHE A 120 -3.41 -1.61 -9.12
N ALA A 121 -2.57 -0.57 -9.09
CA ALA A 121 -1.18 -0.64 -9.52
C ALA A 121 -0.35 -1.65 -8.70
N LEU A 122 -0.58 -1.73 -7.38
CA LEU A 122 0.04 -2.71 -6.50
C LEU A 122 -0.29 -4.13 -6.94
N LEU A 123 -1.57 -4.44 -7.09
CA LEU A 123 -2.02 -5.78 -7.48
C LEU A 123 -1.51 -6.19 -8.85
N ASP A 124 -1.49 -5.27 -9.81
CA ASP A 124 -0.98 -5.56 -11.16
C ASP A 124 0.54 -5.74 -11.17
N THR A 125 1.27 -4.93 -10.41
CA THR A 125 2.73 -5.11 -10.22
C THR A 125 3.06 -6.47 -9.60
N ILE A 126 2.28 -6.93 -8.62
CA ILE A 126 2.47 -8.24 -7.99
C ILE A 126 2.19 -9.35 -9.01
N LYS A 127 1.11 -9.24 -9.78
CA LYS A 127 0.76 -10.20 -10.83
C LYS A 127 1.89 -10.40 -11.83
N GLU A 128 2.50 -9.31 -12.28
CA GLU A 128 3.64 -9.36 -13.21
C GLU A 128 4.92 -9.87 -12.56
N ALA A 129 5.12 -9.62 -11.27
CA ALA A 129 6.33 -10.00 -10.55
C ALA A 129 6.39 -11.50 -10.22
N VAL A 130 5.23 -12.12 -9.96
CA VAL A 130 5.11 -13.53 -9.57
C VAL A 130 3.95 -14.21 -10.31
N PRO A 131 3.99 -14.28 -11.65
CA PRO A 131 2.87 -14.80 -12.45
C PRO A 131 2.51 -16.24 -12.09
N ASP A 132 3.50 -17.08 -11.76
CA ASP A 132 3.31 -18.48 -11.40
C ASP A 132 2.63 -18.67 -10.03
N MET A 133 2.65 -17.64 -9.17
CA MET A 133 1.96 -17.63 -7.88
C MET A 133 0.61 -16.93 -7.95
N TRP A 134 0.29 -16.26 -9.06
CA TRP A 134 -0.85 -15.38 -9.14
C TRP A 134 -2.17 -16.13 -9.25
N CYS A 135 -3.05 -15.94 -8.26
CA CYS A 135 -4.40 -16.49 -8.23
C CYS A 135 -5.41 -15.48 -7.65
N PRO A 136 -6.73 -15.71 -7.83
CA PRO A 136 -7.77 -14.86 -7.26
C PRO A 136 -7.65 -14.68 -5.74
N GLU A 137 -7.25 -15.72 -5.02
CA GLU A 137 -7.09 -15.73 -3.56
C GLU A 137 -5.93 -14.83 -3.14
N MET A 138 -4.81 -14.86 -3.88
CA MET A 138 -3.66 -13.98 -3.61
C MET A 138 -4.01 -12.52 -3.90
N LYS A 139 -4.77 -12.25 -4.97
CA LYS A 139 -5.29 -10.91 -5.26
C LYS A 139 -6.17 -10.41 -4.12
N ALA A 140 -7.06 -11.26 -3.60
CA ALA A 140 -7.93 -10.93 -2.48
C ALA A 140 -7.12 -10.65 -1.20
N ALA A 141 -6.17 -11.52 -0.84
CA ALA A 141 -5.34 -11.38 0.35
C ALA A 141 -4.52 -10.08 0.36
N TRP A 142 -3.80 -9.78 -0.73
CA TRP A 142 -3.06 -8.50 -0.85
C TRP A 142 -4.00 -7.30 -0.84
N GLY A 143 -5.12 -7.39 -1.55
CA GLY A 143 -6.10 -6.32 -1.64
C GLY A 143 -6.75 -6.00 -0.30
N GLU A 144 -7.05 -7.02 0.51
CA GLU A 144 -7.64 -6.86 1.84
C GLU A 144 -6.64 -6.28 2.83
N ALA A 145 -5.40 -6.81 2.87
CA ALA A 145 -4.34 -6.28 3.72
C ALA A 145 -4.06 -4.79 3.42
N TYR A 146 -4.02 -4.43 2.13
CA TYR A 146 -3.88 -3.04 1.70
C TYR A 146 -5.06 -2.18 2.16
N ASN A 147 -6.30 -2.66 1.95
CA ASN A 147 -7.51 -1.92 2.33
C ASN A 147 -7.56 -1.62 3.83
N LYS A 148 -7.20 -2.59 4.67
CA LYS A 148 -7.19 -2.42 6.13
C LYS A 148 -6.10 -1.45 6.58
N LEU A 149 -4.93 -1.48 5.94
CA LEU A 149 -3.88 -0.48 6.17
C LEU A 149 -4.35 0.92 5.79
N VAL A 150 -4.94 1.09 4.61
CA VAL A 150 -5.46 2.38 4.15
C VAL A 150 -6.57 2.90 5.05
N ALA A 151 -7.46 2.03 5.53
CA ALA A 151 -8.50 2.42 6.50
C ALA A 151 -7.88 3.01 7.78
N ALA A 152 -6.89 2.34 8.36
CA ALA A 152 -6.18 2.83 9.55
C ALA A 152 -5.44 4.16 9.30
N ILE A 153 -4.88 4.37 8.09
CA ILE A 153 -4.26 5.65 7.73
C ILE A 153 -5.32 6.76 7.61
N LYS A 154 -6.46 6.46 6.98
CA LYS A 154 -7.56 7.43 6.76
C LYS A 154 -8.19 7.93 8.05
N GLU A 155 -8.26 7.10 9.10
CA GLU A 155 -8.70 7.52 10.45
C GLU A 155 -7.84 8.66 11.03
N GLU A 156 -6.60 8.77 10.58
CA GLU A 156 -5.64 9.79 10.98
C GLU A 156 -5.36 10.84 9.90
N MET A 157 -6.08 10.82 8.76
CA MET A 157 -5.99 11.85 7.71
C MET A 157 -6.78 13.10 8.10
N LYS A 158 -6.28 13.77 9.15
CA LYS A 158 -6.81 15.01 9.70
C LYS A 158 -5.66 16.00 9.93
N PRO A 159 -5.96 17.31 10.06
CA PRO A 159 -4.95 18.28 10.48
C PRO A 159 -4.32 17.84 11.81
N ILE A 160 -2.99 17.92 11.93
CA ILE A 160 -2.35 17.78 13.24
C ILE A 160 -2.83 18.97 14.07
N PRO A 161 -3.41 18.74 15.27
CA PRO A 161 -3.78 19.84 16.16
C PRO A 161 -2.58 20.75 16.36
N SER A 162 -2.74 22.05 16.11
CA SER A 162 -1.71 23.02 16.48
C SER A 162 -1.46 22.92 17.99
N PRO A 163 -0.20 23.03 18.45
CA PRO A 163 0.11 23.06 19.88
C PRO A 163 -0.61 24.22 20.59
#